data_AF-A0A9P9D4C6-F1
#
_entry.id   AF-A0A9P9D4C6-F1
#
_cell.length_a   1.000
_cell.length_b   1.000
_cell.length_c   1.000
_cell.angle_alpha   90.00
_cell.angle_beta   90.00
_cell.angle_gamma   90.00
#
_symmetry.space_group_name_H-M   'P 1'
#
loop_
_entity.id
_entity.type
_entity.pdbx_description
1 polymer ?
#
loop_
_entity_poly.entity_id
_entity_poly.type
_entity_poly.pdbx_seq_one_letter_code
_entity_poly.pdbx_strand_id
1 'polypeptide(L)'
;MNIQRTSSPVEVDQNQPTKKARGTVKPKKTVKDVGTCSMDKKQIGDRVKAALALNKYALNRTVISLQMDTAFFRTFFVDNDKLSKPLPITPPEFDETTPVVVVDLSHHQAGELLGVSKVKGGNRLATTHLAAMCVVFYPSRGTAKIWLSV
;
A
#
# COMPACT_ATOMS: atom_id res chain seq x y z
N MET A 1 65.19 -25.50 -14.26
CA MET A 1 64.06 -25.77 -15.16
C MET A 1 62.86 -24.97 -14.67
N ASN A 2 62.51 -23.90 -15.39
CA ASN A 2 61.36 -23.03 -15.11
C ASN A 2 60.08 -23.73 -15.55
N ILE A 3 59.07 -23.79 -14.68
CA ILE A 3 57.73 -24.25 -15.05
C ILE A 3 56.81 -23.02 -15.05
N GLN A 4 56.51 -22.53 -16.25
CA GLN A 4 55.51 -21.50 -16.53
C GLN A 4 54.10 -22.07 -16.31
N ARG A 5 53.27 -21.34 -15.56
CA ARG A 5 51.82 -21.60 -15.46
C ARG A 5 51.14 -21.11 -16.73
N THR A 6 50.55 -22.02 -17.48
CA THR A 6 49.60 -21.72 -18.56
C THR A 6 48.18 -21.95 -18.04
N SER A 7 47.38 -20.88 -17.96
CA SER A 7 45.93 -20.94 -17.77
C SER A 7 45.27 -21.32 -19.10
N SER A 8 44.33 -22.26 -19.07
CA SER A 8 43.48 -22.62 -20.21
C SER A 8 42.01 -22.71 -19.76
N PRO A 9 41.08 -22.49 -20.68
CA PRO A 9 39.88 -21.69 -20.45
C PRO A 9 38.71 -22.50 -19.88
N VAL A 10 37.90 -21.83 -19.05
CA VAL A 10 36.65 -22.36 -18.51
C VAL A 10 35.65 -22.51 -19.66
N GLU A 11 35.22 -23.74 -19.90
CA GLU A 11 34.14 -24.08 -20.83
C GLU A 11 32.85 -23.35 -20.44
N VAL A 12 32.26 -22.67 -21.43
CA VAL A 12 30.99 -21.95 -21.28
C VAL A 12 29.85 -22.98 -21.35
N ASP A 13 29.28 -23.30 -20.19
CA ASP A 13 28.05 -24.07 -20.06
C ASP A 13 26.88 -23.33 -20.74
N GLN A 14 26.39 -23.89 -21.85
CA GLN A 14 25.35 -23.32 -22.72
C GLN A 14 23.91 -23.58 -22.25
N ASN A 15 23.65 -23.68 -20.95
CA ASN A 15 22.28 -23.90 -20.43
C ASN A 15 21.75 -22.73 -19.60
N GLN A 16 21.61 -21.55 -20.22
CA GLN A 16 20.74 -20.49 -19.71
C GLN A 16 19.42 -20.43 -20.48
N PRO A 17 18.25 -20.56 -19.81
CA PRO A 17 16.97 -20.20 -20.41
C PRO A 17 16.95 -18.70 -20.70
N THR A 18 16.80 -18.35 -21.97
CA THR A 18 16.69 -16.99 -22.48
C THR A 18 15.49 -16.27 -21.85
N LYS A 19 15.77 -15.14 -21.18
CA LYS A 19 14.76 -14.21 -20.66
C LYS A 19 13.89 -13.74 -21.83
N LYS A 20 12.61 -14.15 -21.85
CA LYS A 20 11.61 -13.63 -22.77
C LYS A 20 11.54 -12.10 -22.63
N ALA A 21 11.70 -11.42 -23.75
CA ALA A 21 11.59 -9.98 -23.87
C ALA A 21 10.21 -9.50 -23.37
N ARG A 22 10.24 -8.48 -22.52
CA ARG A 22 9.05 -7.86 -21.91
C ARG A 22 8.24 -7.20 -23.02
N GLY A 23 7.06 -7.75 -23.30
CA GLY A 23 6.12 -7.18 -24.26
C GLY A 23 5.85 -5.71 -23.97
N THR A 24 5.79 -4.94 -25.06
CA THR A 24 5.47 -3.51 -25.10
C THR A 24 4.24 -3.21 -24.25
N VAL A 25 4.43 -2.34 -23.25
CA VAL A 25 3.38 -1.88 -22.36
C VAL A 25 2.38 -1.09 -23.20
N LYS A 26 1.19 -1.66 -23.40
CA LYS A 26 0.06 -0.95 -24.01
C LYS A 26 -0.24 0.32 -23.20
N PRO A 27 -0.53 1.46 -23.86
CA PRO A 27 -0.82 2.71 -23.16
C PRO A 27 -2.02 2.51 -22.21
N LYS A 28 -1.81 2.90 -20.96
CA LYS A 28 -2.81 2.84 -19.89
C LYS A 28 -4.02 3.65 -20.31
N LYS A 29 -5.21 3.03 -20.27
CA LYS A 29 -6.50 3.72 -20.39
C LYS A 29 -6.50 4.99 -19.55
N THR A 30 -7.04 6.06 -20.12
CA THR A 30 -7.28 7.37 -19.53
C THR A 30 -7.75 7.19 -18.09
N VAL A 31 -6.88 7.56 -17.15
CA VAL A 31 -7.21 7.62 -15.74
C VAL A 31 -8.28 8.71 -15.65
N LYS A 32 -9.54 8.33 -15.36
CA LYS A 32 -10.55 9.29 -14.85
C LYS A 32 -9.83 10.13 -13.82
N ASP A 33 -9.99 11.45 -13.86
CA ASP A 33 -9.32 12.38 -12.95
C ASP A 33 -9.53 11.92 -11.50
N VAL A 34 -8.59 11.09 -11.01
CA VAL A 34 -8.58 10.59 -9.65
C VAL A 34 -7.91 11.74 -8.94
N GLY A 35 -8.63 12.38 -8.02
CA GLY A 35 -8.14 13.57 -7.34
C GLY A 35 -6.72 13.42 -6.76
N THR A 36 -6.21 14.48 -6.20
CA THR A 36 -4.85 14.55 -5.71
C THR A 36 -4.69 13.87 -4.35
N CYS A 37 -3.61 13.10 -4.21
CA CYS A 37 -3.15 12.58 -2.93
C CYS A 37 -1.62 12.57 -2.89
N SER A 38 -1.05 12.94 -1.74
CA SER A 38 0.40 12.89 -1.45
C SER A 38 1.01 11.50 -1.55
N MET A 39 0.20 10.45 -1.51
CA MET A 39 0.65 9.06 -1.59
C MET A 39 -0.26 8.24 -2.49
N ASP A 40 0.36 7.37 -3.28
CA ASP A 40 -0.40 6.37 -4.02
C ASP A 40 -0.88 5.23 -3.10
N LYS A 41 -1.79 4.39 -3.62
CA LYS A 41 -2.32 3.23 -2.89
C LYS A 41 -1.22 2.31 -2.35
N LYS A 42 -0.13 2.12 -3.11
CA LYS A 42 0.96 1.23 -2.74
C LYS A 42 1.74 1.80 -1.56
N GLN A 43 2.06 3.08 -1.60
CA GLN A 43 2.76 3.79 -0.51
C GLN A 43 1.93 3.77 0.78
N ILE A 44 0.61 3.94 0.68
CA ILE A 44 -0.30 3.79 1.83
C ILE A 44 -0.20 2.35 2.38
N GLY A 45 -0.32 1.34 1.51
CA GLY A 45 -0.20 -0.07 1.89
C GLY A 45 1.16 -0.41 2.53
N ASP A 46 2.26 0.10 1.98
CA ASP A 46 3.62 -0.11 2.52
C ASP A 46 3.78 0.53 3.90
N ARG A 47 3.20 1.71 4.14
CA ARG A 47 3.21 2.35 5.47
C ARG A 47 2.35 1.60 6.49
N VAL A 48 1.19 1.11 6.06
CA VAL A 48 0.33 0.25 6.91
C VAL A 48 1.08 -1.03 7.27
N LYS A 49 1.74 -1.65 6.30
CA LYS A 49 2.58 -2.83 6.53
C LYS A 49 3.74 -2.55 7.50
N ALA A 50 4.39 -1.39 7.38
CA ALA A 50 5.44 -0.99 8.31
C ALA A 50 4.89 -0.78 9.74
N ALA A 51 3.66 -0.27 9.88
CA ALA A 51 3.00 -0.14 11.18
C ALA A 51 2.68 -1.50 11.82
N LEU A 52 2.47 -2.54 11.02
CA LEU A 52 2.23 -3.92 11.47
C LEU A 52 3.52 -4.71 11.82
N ALA A 53 4.70 -4.18 11.52
CA ALA A 53 5.95 -4.96 11.63
C ALA A 53 6.31 -5.28 13.09
N LEU A 54 6.47 -6.55 13.45
CA LEU A 54 6.78 -6.91 14.83
C LEU A 54 8.22 -6.51 15.21
N ASN A 55 8.36 -5.47 16.03
CA ASN A 55 9.62 -5.01 16.57
C ASN A 55 9.73 -5.42 18.04
N LYS A 56 10.87 -6.02 18.43
CA LYS A 56 11.05 -6.62 19.77
C LYS A 56 10.95 -5.62 20.93
N TYR A 57 11.31 -4.36 20.69
CA TYR A 57 11.41 -3.32 21.72
C TYR A 57 10.86 -1.95 21.32
N ALA A 58 10.31 -1.81 20.11
CA ALA A 58 9.82 -0.54 19.60
C ALA A 58 8.35 -0.66 19.21
N LEU A 59 7.54 0.28 19.69
CA LEU A 59 6.18 0.47 19.16
C LEU A 59 6.29 1.12 17.79
N ASN A 60 5.59 0.56 16.81
CA ASN A 60 5.52 1.20 15.51
C ASN A 60 4.60 2.41 15.58
N ARG A 61 4.89 3.39 14.73
CA ARG A 61 3.96 4.46 14.47
C ARG A 61 2.71 3.91 13.78
N THR A 62 1.58 3.98 14.47
CA THR A 62 0.27 3.52 13.96
C THR A 62 -0.54 4.62 13.28
N VAL A 63 0.01 5.84 13.19
CA VAL A 63 -0.64 7.00 12.59
C VAL A 63 0.08 7.43 11.32
N ILE A 64 -0.65 7.42 10.20
CA ILE A 64 -0.17 7.87 8.88
C ILE A 64 -0.89 9.16 8.54
N SER A 65 -0.15 10.21 8.20
CA SER A 65 -0.71 11.48 7.72
C SER A 65 -0.58 11.58 6.20
N LEU A 66 -1.64 12.04 5.56
CA LEU A 66 -1.79 12.17 4.12
C LEU A 66 -2.32 13.57 3.80
N GLN A 67 -1.87 14.16 2.70
CA GLN A 67 -2.58 15.25 2.02
C GLN A 67 -3.41 14.61 0.91
N MET A 68 -4.70 14.91 0.83
CA MET A 68 -5.59 14.45 -0.24
C MET A 68 -6.77 15.40 -0.39
N ASP A 69 -7.31 15.50 -1.60
CA ASP A 69 -8.55 16.22 -1.84
C ASP A 69 -9.80 15.33 -1.67
N THR A 70 -10.96 15.98 -1.67
CA THR A 70 -12.26 15.34 -1.49
C THR A 70 -12.57 14.35 -2.62
N ALA A 71 -12.12 14.63 -3.85
CA ALA A 71 -12.36 13.77 -5.02
C ALA A 71 -11.59 12.45 -4.90
N PHE A 72 -10.32 12.51 -4.49
CA PHE A 72 -9.53 11.32 -4.19
C PHE A 72 -10.15 10.52 -3.06
N PHE A 73 -10.51 11.19 -1.96
CA PHE A 73 -11.10 10.54 -0.79
C PHE A 73 -12.38 9.77 -1.17
N ARG A 74 -13.28 10.40 -1.93
CA ARG A 74 -14.50 9.75 -2.43
C ARG A 74 -14.17 8.56 -3.32
N THR A 75 -13.31 8.73 -4.31
CA THR A 75 -12.93 7.64 -5.22
C THR A 75 -12.29 6.46 -4.47
N PHE A 76 -11.52 6.73 -3.43
CA PHE A 76 -10.75 5.72 -2.72
C PHE A 76 -11.56 4.99 -1.63
N PHE A 77 -12.40 5.70 -0.88
CA PHE A 77 -13.12 5.18 0.28
C PHE A 77 -14.64 5.03 0.08
N VAL A 78 -15.26 5.81 -0.81
CA VAL A 78 -16.71 5.80 -1.06
C VAL A 78 -17.03 4.97 -2.29
N ASP A 79 -16.51 5.38 -3.45
CA ASP A 79 -16.87 4.86 -4.78
C ASP A 79 -15.95 3.72 -5.24
N ASN A 80 -15.48 2.90 -4.28
CA ASN A 80 -14.48 1.88 -4.55
C ASN A 80 -15.14 0.53 -4.86
N ASP A 81 -15.28 0.24 -6.16
CA ASP A 81 -15.87 -1.00 -6.70
C ASP A 81 -15.18 -2.30 -6.23
N LYS A 82 -14.01 -2.22 -5.60
CA LYS A 82 -13.27 -3.39 -5.11
C LYS A 82 -13.67 -3.82 -3.71
N LEU A 83 -14.49 -3.03 -3.02
CA LEU A 83 -14.99 -3.37 -1.70
C LEU A 83 -16.24 -4.23 -1.84
N SER A 84 -16.34 -5.30 -1.05
CA SER A 84 -17.53 -6.16 -1.08
C SER A 84 -18.76 -5.49 -0.46
N LYS A 85 -18.53 -4.51 0.42
CA LYS A 85 -19.57 -3.71 1.09
C LYS A 85 -19.13 -2.25 1.20
N PRO A 86 -20.05 -1.28 1.13
CA PRO A 86 -19.76 0.12 1.43
C PRO A 86 -19.14 0.29 2.82
N LEU A 87 -18.24 1.26 2.97
CA LEU A 87 -17.67 1.61 4.27
C LEU A 87 -18.67 2.47 5.07
N PRO A 88 -18.71 2.35 6.41
CA PRO A 88 -19.46 3.28 7.24
C PRO A 88 -18.74 4.63 7.28
N ILE A 89 -19.38 5.67 6.75
CA ILE A 89 -18.84 7.02 6.65
C ILE A 89 -19.73 7.98 7.42
N THR A 90 -19.11 8.84 8.23
CA THR A 90 -19.80 9.85 9.03
C THR A 90 -19.18 11.23 8.79
N PRO A 91 -19.96 12.23 8.36
CA PRO A 91 -21.36 12.14 7.94
C PRO A 91 -21.54 11.41 6.58
N PRO A 92 -22.72 10.85 6.27
CA PRO A 92 -22.97 10.14 5.01
C PRO A 92 -22.82 11.03 3.76
N GLU A 93 -23.25 12.28 3.88
CA GLU A 93 -23.09 13.32 2.87
C GLU A 93 -22.10 14.35 3.40
N PHE A 94 -21.10 14.69 2.59
CA PHE A 94 -20.07 15.65 2.94
C PHE A 94 -19.53 16.34 1.70
N ASP A 95 -18.98 17.53 1.87
CA ASP A 95 -18.35 18.34 0.84
C ASP A 95 -17.06 18.99 1.36
N GLU A 96 -16.52 19.96 0.64
CA GLU A 96 -15.30 20.68 1.03
C GLU A 96 -15.50 21.58 2.26
N THR A 97 -16.74 21.95 2.59
CA THR A 97 -17.08 22.75 3.77
C THR A 97 -17.26 21.91 5.02
N THR A 98 -17.41 20.58 4.86
CA THR A 98 -17.59 19.65 5.97
C THR A 98 -16.35 19.67 6.87
N PRO A 99 -16.50 19.89 8.19
CA PRO A 99 -15.34 20.05 9.08
C PRO A 99 -14.48 18.80 9.20
N VAL A 100 -15.13 17.63 9.27
CA VAL A 100 -14.48 16.34 9.45
C VAL A 100 -15.34 15.23 8.86
N VAL A 101 -14.69 14.25 8.26
CA VAL A 101 -15.29 13.01 7.75
C VAL A 101 -14.52 11.85 8.35
N VAL A 102 -15.23 10.87 8.90
CA VAL A 102 -14.65 9.70 9.56
C VAL A 102 -15.10 8.44 8.83
N VAL A 103 -14.15 7.52 8.64
CA VAL A 103 -14.39 6.19 8.08
C VAL A 103 -13.81 5.15 9.01
N ASP A 104 -14.64 4.21 9.45
CA ASP A 104 -14.21 3.09 10.26
C ASP A 104 -14.18 1.81 9.44
N LEU A 105 -13.06 1.09 9.51
CA LEU A 105 -12.83 -0.12 8.75
C LEU A 105 -12.55 -1.27 9.71
N SER A 106 -13.33 -2.35 9.55
CA SER A 106 -12.98 -3.64 10.12
C SER A 106 -11.70 -4.20 9.49
N HIS A 107 -11.09 -5.20 10.15
CA HIS A 107 -9.93 -5.92 9.63
C HIS A 107 -10.13 -6.42 8.18
N HIS A 108 -11.34 -6.89 7.87
CA HIS A 108 -11.68 -7.45 6.56
C HIS A 108 -11.72 -6.36 5.49
N GLN A 109 -12.45 -5.27 5.76
CA GLN A 109 -12.56 -4.12 4.85
C GLN A 109 -11.22 -3.44 4.61
N ALA A 110 -10.38 -3.30 5.64
CA ALA A 110 -9.02 -2.78 5.47
C ALA A 110 -8.16 -3.69 4.57
N GLY A 111 -8.33 -5.02 4.70
CA GLY A 111 -7.68 -6.02 3.85
C GLY A 111 -8.15 -5.98 2.39
N GLU A 112 -9.43 -5.75 2.13
CA GLU A 112 -9.95 -5.54 0.76
C GLU A 112 -9.44 -4.23 0.16
N LEU A 113 -9.45 -3.16 0.96
CA LEU A 113 -9.06 -1.83 0.53
C LEU A 113 -7.57 -1.77 0.17
N LEU A 114 -6.69 -2.23 1.06
CA LEU A 114 -5.24 -2.06 0.93
C LEU A 114 -4.49 -3.34 0.54
N GLY A 115 -5.14 -4.49 0.62
CA GLY A 115 -4.51 -5.80 0.50
C GLY A 115 -4.03 -6.33 1.87
N VAL A 116 -4.01 -7.66 2.00
CA VAL A 116 -3.44 -8.32 3.18
C VAL A 116 -1.91 -8.32 3.08
N SER A 117 -1.24 -7.77 4.08
CA SER A 117 0.22 -7.69 4.12
C SER A 117 0.83 -8.80 4.97
N LYS A 118 1.80 -9.52 4.41
CA LYS A 118 2.68 -10.40 5.20
C LYS A 118 3.79 -9.58 5.81
N VAL A 119 3.95 -9.65 7.13
CA VAL A 119 5.03 -8.97 7.88
C VAL A 119 6.09 -9.98 8.30
N LYS A 120 7.34 -9.53 8.43
CA LYS A 120 8.44 -10.39 8.89
C LYS A 120 8.43 -10.43 10.42
N GLY A 121 8.33 -11.63 10.99
CA GLY A 121 8.48 -11.89 12.42
C GLY A 121 9.69 -12.79 12.66
N GLY A 122 10.85 -12.19 12.92
CA GLY A 122 12.12 -12.93 13.02
C GLY A 122 12.50 -13.59 11.68
N ASN A 123 12.77 -14.91 11.70
CA ASN A 123 13.13 -15.68 10.49
C ASN A 123 11.92 -16.18 9.69
N ARG A 124 10.69 -15.92 10.14
CA ARG A 124 9.47 -16.37 9.46
C ARG A 124 8.63 -15.17 9.00
N LEU A 125 7.88 -15.36 7.91
CA LEU A 125 6.82 -14.44 7.53
C LEU A 125 5.54 -14.83 8.29
N ALA A 126 4.93 -13.86 8.96
CA ALA A 126 3.62 -14.00 9.58
C ALA A 126 2.61 -13.16 8.80
N THR A 127 1.42 -13.70 8.61
CA THR A 127 0.28 -12.89 8.14
C THR A 127 -0.29 -12.20 9.38
N THR A 128 -0.15 -10.89 9.46
CA THR A 128 -0.74 -10.08 10.53
C THR A 128 -1.91 -9.31 9.94
N HIS A 129 -3.04 -9.36 10.64
CA HIS A 129 -4.23 -8.62 10.27
C HIS A 129 -4.29 -7.33 11.11
N LEU A 130 -4.77 -6.25 10.52
CA LEU A 130 -5.15 -5.06 11.29
C LEU A 130 -6.35 -5.43 12.17
N ALA A 131 -6.39 -5.02 13.43
CA ALA A 131 -7.58 -5.17 14.25
C ALA A 131 -8.68 -4.19 13.79
N ALA A 132 -8.32 -2.91 13.67
CA ALA A 132 -9.18 -1.85 13.16
C ALA A 132 -8.36 -0.76 12.47
N MET A 133 -8.97 -0.08 11.51
CA MET A 133 -8.42 1.09 10.84
C MET A 133 -9.46 2.21 10.83
N CYS A 134 -9.07 3.42 11.23
CA CYS A 134 -9.93 4.60 11.21
C CYS A 134 -9.28 5.70 10.38
N VAL A 135 -10.03 6.31 9.47
CA VAL A 135 -9.57 7.41 8.63
C VAL A 135 -10.33 8.66 9.02
N VAL A 136 -9.60 9.69 9.44
CA VAL A 136 -10.14 11.01 9.75
C VAL A 136 -9.68 11.98 8.68
N PHE A 137 -10.61 12.44 7.85
CA PHE A 137 -10.39 13.38 6.77
C PHE A 137 -10.93 14.76 7.15
N TYR A 138 -10.15 15.80 6.84
CA TYR A 138 -10.50 17.21 7.02
C TYR A 138 -10.58 17.85 5.63
N PRO A 139 -11.76 17.83 4.96
CA PRO A 139 -11.94 18.33 3.60
C PRO A 139 -11.38 19.72 3.38
N SER A 140 -11.77 20.67 4.24
CA SER A 140 -11.33 22.07 4.19
C SER A 140 -9.81 22.27 4.27
N ARG A 141 -9.07 21.27 4.78
CA ARG A 141 -7.61 21.32 4.91
C ARG A 141 -6.89 20.46 3.86
N GLY A 142 -7.62 19.63 3.12
CA GLY A 142 -7.02 18.63 2.23
C GLY A 142 -6.13 17.63 2.98
N THR A 143 -6.45 17.30 4.23
CA THR A 143 -5.61 16.42 5.07
C THR A 143 -6.39 15.21 5.59
N ALA A 144 -5.77 14.04 5.58
CA ALA A 144 -6.29 12.84 6.22
C ALA A 144 -5.28 12.23 7.20
N LYS A 145 -5.80 11.60 8.25
CA LYS A 145 -5.02 10.79 9.19
C LYS A 145 -5.61 9.39 9.24
N ILE A 146 -4.77 8.39 9.01
CA ILE A 146 -5.13 6.98 9.17
C ILE A 146 -4.56 6.52 10.51
N TRP A 147 -5.43 5.98 11.36
CA TRP A 147 -5.12 5.34 12.62
C TRP A 147 -5.26 3.84 12.47
N LEU A 148 -4.27 3.10 12.95
CA LEU A 148 -4.21 1.65 12.85
C LEU A 148 -4.14 1.05 14.25
N SER A 149 -4.79 -0.09 14.42
CA SER A 149 -4.59 -0.96 15.57
C SER A 149 -4.21 -2.36 15.08
N VAL A 150 -3.32 -3.01 15.84
CA VAL A 150 -2.74 -4.32 15.53
C VAL A 150 -3.17 -5.30 16.60
#